data_AF-A0AAF1AJZ8-F1
#
_entry.id   AF-A0AAF1AJZ8-F1
#
_cell.length_a   1.000
_cell.length_b   1.000
_cell.length_c   1.000
_cell.angle_alpha   90.00
_cell.angle_beta   90.00
_cell.angle_gamma   90.00
#
_symmetry.space_group_name_H-M   'P 1'
#
loop_
_entity.id
_entity.type
_entity.pdbx_description
1 polymer ?
#
loop_
_entity_poly.entity_id
_entity_poly.type
_entity_poly.pdbx_seq_one_letter_code
_entity_poly.pdbx_strand_id
1 'polypeptide(L)'
;MIVTGNDLTQMDKLKGYLSQEFNMKDLGNLKYFLGIEVNRSNQGIFLSQRKYVLDLLRDTGMLNCEPIKSPMEQNHGLEECKDQISANEGRYQRLVGRLIYLSHTRPDIAYAVSVVSRFMHNPG
;
A
#
# COMPACT_ATOMS: atom_id res chain seq x y z
N MET A 1 -8.46 6.04 -13.98
CA MET A 1 -8.45 7.40 -13.42
C MET A 1 -9.50 7.49 -12.33
N ILE A 2 -9.24 8.23 -11.25
CA ILE A 2 -10.27 8.58 -10.25
C ILE A 2 -10.69 10.02 -10.50
N VAL A 3 -12.00 10.26 -10.56
CA VAL A 3 -12.58 11.60 -10.60
C VAL A 3 -13.38 11.80 -9.33
N THR A 4 -13.15 12.91 -8.62
CA THR A 4 -13.85 13.28 -7.39
C THR A 4 -14.30 14.72 -7.46
N GLY A 5 -15.44 15.05 -6.86
CA GLY A 5 -15.97 16.41 -6.84
C GLY A 5 -17.24 16.48 -6.02
N ASN A 6 -17.68 17.70 -5.75
CA ASN A 6 -18.94 18.01 -5.07
C ASN A 6 -20.09 18.35 -6.04
N ASP A 7 -19.81 18.47 -7.34
CA ASP A 7 -20.78 18.73 -8.40
C ASP A 7 -20.77 17.58 -9.42
N LEU A 8 -21.85 16.79 -9.41
CA LEU A 8 -22.02 15.65 -10.31
C LEU A 8 -22.07 16.07 -11.78
N THR A 9 -22.65 17.23 -12.09
CA THR A 9 -22.77 17.73 -13.46
C THR A 9 -21.41 18.08 -14.03
N GLN A 10 -20.55 18.74 -13.24
CA GLN A 10 -19.19 19.02 -13.66
C GLN A 10 -18.34 17.77 -13.77
N MET A 11 -18.52 16.81 -12.86
CA MET A 11 -17.83 15.51 -12.95
C MET A 11 -18.20 14.78 -14.24
N ASP A 12 -19.47 14.75 -14.63
CA ASP A 12 -19.91 14.09 -15.86
C ASP A 12 -19.43 14.81 -17.12
N LYS A 13 -19.42 16.15 -17.11
CA LYS A 13 -18.79 16.95 -18.19
C LYS A 13 -17.30 16.63 -18.33
N LEU A 14 -16.58 16.57 -17.22
CA LEU A 14 -15.14 16.24 -17.21
C LEU A 14 -14.89 14.82 -17.72
N LYS A 15 -15.69 13.83 -17.28
CA LYS A 15 -15.62 12.46 -17.80
C LYS A 15 -15.87 12.42 -19.30
N GLY A 16 -16.86 13.16 -19.79
CA GLY A 16 -17.19 13.26 -21.21
C GLY A 16 -16.03 13.83 -22.03
N TYR A 17 -15.45 14.95 -21.58
CA TYR A 17 -14.28 15.55 -22.21
C TYR A 17 -13.09 14.57 -22.27
N LEU A 18 -12.76 13.93 -21.14
CA LEU A 18 -11.65 12.98 -21.10
C LEU A 18 -11.90 11.73 -21.96
N SER A 19 -13.16 11.32 -22.13
CA SER A 19 -13.52 10.19 -23.01
C SER A 19 -13.42 10.51 -24.50
N GLN A 20 -13.39 11.80 -24.86
CA GLN A 20 -13.13 12.24 -26.24
C GLN A 20 -11.63 12.27 -26.54
N GLU A 21 -10.83 12.77 -25.60
CA GLU A 21 -9.37 12.87 -25.77
C GLU A 21 -8.65 11.53 -25.56
N PHE A 22 -9.19 10.67 -24.69
CA PHE A 22 -8.58 9.40 -24.33
C PHE A 22 -9.57 8.26 -24.50
N ASN A 23 -9.09 7.10 -24.97
CA ASN A 23 -9.87 5.88 -24.97
C ASN A 23 -10.05 5.38 -23.53
N MET A 24 -11.11 5.86 -22.86
CA MET A 24 -11.45 5.50 -21.50
C MET A 24 -12.87 4.93 -21.38
N LYS A 25 -13.04 4.05 -20.40
CA LYS A 25 -14.31 3.44 -20.05
C LYS A 25 -14.71 3.89 -18.65
N ASP A 26 -15.94 4.37 -18.49
CA ASP A 26 -16.49 4.58 -17.15
C ASP A 26 -16.82 3.22 -16.52
N LEU A 27 -16.24 2.96 -15.35
CA LEU A 27 -16.44 1.75 -14.56
C LEU A 27 -17.49 1.97 -13.45
N GLY A 28 -18.08 3.16 -13.40
CA GLY A 28 -19.04 3.58 -12.40
C GLY A 28 -18.39 3.94 -11.07
N ASN A 29 -19.09 3.64 -9.98
CA ASN A 29 -18.61 3.96 -8.63
C ASN A 29 -17.28 3.25 -8.32
N LEU A 30 -16.35 4.01 -7.74
CA LEU A 30 -15.07 3.47 -7.28
C LEU A 30 -15.29 2.35 -6.25
N LYS A 31 -14.87 1.14 -6.59
CA LYS A 31 -14.91 -0.04 -5.70
C LYS A 31 -13.52 -0.48 -5.25
N TYR A 32 -12.52 -0.36 -6.11
CA TYR A 32 -11.16 -0.79 -5.85
C TYR A 32 -10.16 0.12 -6.55
N PHE A 33 -9.11 0.54 -5.85
CA PHE A 33 -8.00 1.29 -6.44
C PHE A 33 -6.71 1.02 -5.68
N LEU A 34 -5.67 0.58 -6.40
CA LEU A 34 -4.34 0.31 -5.85
C LEU A 34 -4.36 -0.57 -4.58
N GLY A 35 -5.23 -1.57 -4.47
CA GLY A 35 -5.29 -2.38 -3.25
C GLY A 35 -6.20 -1.83 -2.14
N ILE A 36 -6.82 -0.66 -2.35
CA ILE A 36 -7.80 -0.05 -1.45
C ILE A 36 -9.20 -0.38 -1.96
N GLU A 37 -9.96 -1.08 -1.14
CA GLU A 37 -11.39 -1.30 -1.28
C GLU A 37 -12.15 -0.07 -0.80
N VAL A 38 -13.11 0.38 -1.60
CA VAL A 38 -13.95 1.53 -1.30
C VAL A 38 -15.39 1.04 -1.14
N ASN A 39 -15.88 1.09 0.09
CA ASN A 39 -17.25 0.74 0.43
C ASN A 39 -18.02 2.02 0.75
N ARG A 40 -19.15 2.23 0.07
CA ARG A 40 -20.02 3.39 0.28
C ARG A 40 -21.28 2.94 1.02
N SER A 41 -21.64 3.67 2.07
CA SER A 41 -22.85 3.44 2.85
C SER A 41 -23.55 4.78 3.13
N ASN A 42 -24.76 4.72 3.68
CA ASN A 42 -25.49 5.92 4.12
C ASN A 42 -24.75 6.70 5.23
N GLN A 43 -23.80 6.06 5.92
CA GLN A 43 -22.97 6.68 6.95
C GLN A 43 -21.68 7.32 6.40
N GLY A 44 -21.37 7.10 5.12
CA GLY A 44 -20.17 7.66 4.48
C GLY A 44 -19.36 6.62 3.71
N ILE A 45 -18.09 6.93 3.49
CA ILE A 45 -17.15 6.12 2.70
C ILE A 45 -16.17 5.42 3.64
N PHE A 46 -16.08 4.11 3.53
CA PHE A 46 -15.12 3.28 4.25
C PHE A 46 -14.04 2.77 3.28
N LEU A 47 -12.78 2.95 3.66
CA LEU A 47 -11.61 2.51 2.91
C LEU A 47 -10.97 1.32 3.62
N SER A 48 -10.71 0.23 2.89
CA SER A 48 -10.11 -0.99 3.44
C SER A 48 -8.94 -1.45 2.58
N GLN A 49 -7.76 -1.66 3.18
CA GLN A 49 -6.63 -2.34 2.53
C GLN A 49 -6.52 -3.82 2.93
N ARG A 50 -7.56 -4.41 3.53
CA ARG A 50 -7.50 -5.78 4.09
C ARG A 50 -7.03 -6.81 3.07
N LYS A 51 -7.57 -6.78 1.84
CA LYS A 51 -7.15 -7.68 0.78
C LYS A 51 -5.67 -7.53 0.42
N TYR A 52 -5.20 -6.30 0.28
CA TYR A 52 -3.78 -6.02 0.00
C TYR A 52 -2.86 -6.60 1.08
N VAL A 53 -3.24 -6.44 2.36
CA VAL A 53 -2.51 -7.03 3.50
C VAL A 53 -2.49 -8.55 3.44
N LEU A 54 -3.64 -9.18 3.19
CA LEU A 54 -3.73 -10.65 3.11
C LEU A 54 -2.92 -11.20 1.94
N ASP A 55 -2.94 -10.54 0.78
CA ASP A 55 -2.15 -10.95 -0.38
C ASP A 55 -0.65 -10.74 -0.10
N LEU A 56 -0.25 -9.65 0.58
CA LEU A 56 1.14 -9.45 1.02
C LEU A 56 1.60 -10.55 1.96
N LEU A 57 0.81 -10.88 2.99
CA LEU A 57 1.14 -11.95 3.94
C LEU A 57 1.20 -13.32 3.24
N ARG A 58 0.33 -13.59 2.26
CA ARG A 58 0.39 -14.83 1.48
C ARG A 58 1.68 -14.89 0.65
N ASP A 59 2.02 -13.83 -0.06
CA ASP A 59 3.20 -13.76 -0.92
C ASP A 59 4.52 -13.90 -0.14
N THR A 60 4.54 -13.47 1.13
CA THR A 60 5.72 -13.59 2.01
C THR A 60 5.70 -14.87 2.85
N GLY A 61 4.66 -15.70 2.76
CA GLY A 61 4.51 -16.91 3.58
C GLY A 61 4.16 -16.63 5.05
N MET A 62 3.65 -15.44 5.36
CA MET A 62 3.35 -14.96 6.72
C MET A 62 1.86 -14.98 7.09
N LEU A 63 1.00 -15.62 6.31
CA LEU A 63 -0.45 -15.64 6.54
C LEU A 63 -0.84 -16.20 7.94
N ASN A 64 -0.06 -17.16 8.43
CA ASN A 64 -0.28 -17.82 9.72
C ASN A 64 0.66 -17.32 10.82
N CYS A 65 1.39 -16.22 10.60
CA CYS A 65 2.26 -15.65 11.63
C CYS A 65 1.43 -15.09 12.78
N GLU A 66 1.94 -15.24 13.99
CA GLU A 66 1.31 -14.66 15.17
C GLU A 66 1.38 -13.12 15.12
N PRO A 67 0.27 -12.42 15.45
CA PRO A 67 0.26 -10.98 15.49
C PRO A 67 1.13 -10.47 16.65
N ILE A 68 2.00 -9.51 16.36
CA ILE A 68 2.81 -8.84 17.37
C ILE A 68 2.24 -7.46 17.66
N LYS A 69 2.29 -7.02 18.93
CA LYS A 69 1.75 -5.72 19.35
C LYS A 69 2.63 -4.54 18.94
N SER A 70 3.94 -4.76 18.86
CA SER A 70 4.94 -3.75 18.54
C SER A 70 5.67 -4.17 17.26
N PRO A 71 5.43 -3.51 16.11
CA PRO A 71 5.99 -3.94 14.82
C PRO A 71 7.51 -4.07 14.78
N MET A 72 8.20 -3.29 15.63
CA MET A 72 9.64 -3.37 15.81
C MET A 72 10.02 -2.72 17.16
N GLU A 73 11.07 -3.23 17.80
CA GLU A 73 11.64 -2.59 18.99
C GLU A 73 12.32 -1.27 18.62
N GLN A 74 12.11 -0.24 19.44
CA GLN A 74 12.77 1.06 19.25
C GLN A 74 14.22 0.98 19.75
N ASN A 75 15.13 1.65 19.05
CA ASN A 75 16.56 1.68 19.37
C ASN A 75 17.25 0.31 19.31
N HIS A 76 16.69 -0.65 18.57
CA HIS A 76 17.42 -1.86 18.23
C HIS A 76 18.65 -1.47 17.41
N GLY A 77 19.84 -1.73 17.95
CA GLY A 77 21.10 -1.52 17.24
C GLY A 77 21.19 -2.51 16.09
N LEU A 78 20.64 -2.14 14.93
CA LEU A 78 20.82 -2.90 13.70
C LEU A 78 22.27 -2.73 13.27
N GLU A 79 23.12 -3.66 13.71
CA GLU A 79 24.52 -3.74 13.31
C GLU A 79 24.65 -4.49 11.97
N GLU A 80 25.57 -4.05 11.12
CA GLU A 80 25.95 -4.77 9.91
C GLU A 80 26.58 -6.11 10.30
N CYS A 81 25.91 -7.20 9.95
CA CYS A 81 26.42 -8.53 10.21
C CYS A 81 27.41 -8.90 9.09
N LYS A 82 28.71 -8.81 9.38
CA LYS A 82 29.81 -8.98 8.40
C LYS A 82 29.81 -10.32 7.66
N ASP A 83 29.11 -11.33 8.18
CA ASP A 83 29.03 -12.69 7.61
C ASP A 83 27.67 -13.00 6.94
N GLN A 84 26.85 -11.98 6.64
CA GLN A 84 25.53 -12.21 6.03
C GLN A 84 25.60 -12.55 4.54
N ILE A 85 24.80 -13.55 4.15
CA ILE A 85 24.50 -13.82 2.75
C ILE A 85 23.73 -12.63 2.23
N SER A 86 24.30 -11.92 1.25
CA SER A 86 23.65 -10.78 0.59
C SER A 86 22.23 -11.16 0.17
N ALA A 87 21.25 -10.46 0.74
CA ALA A 87 19.86 -10.68 0.37
C ALA A 87 19.65 -10.23 -1.08
N ASN A 88 18.70 -10.87 -1.78
CA ASN A 88 18.34 -10.43 -3.13
C ASN A 88 17.77 -9.01 -3.08
N GLU A 89 18.54 -8.04 -3.58
CA GLU A 89 18.22 -6.61 -3.57
C GLU A 89 16.83 -6.32 -4.13
N GLY A 90 16.51 -6.87 -5.32
CA GLY A 90 15.22 -6.65 -5.96
C GLY A 90 14.03 -7.20 -5.15
N ARG A 91 14.22 -8.34 -4.47
CA ARG A 91 13.19 -8.90 -3.57
C ARG A 91 12.99 -8.02 -2.34
N TYR A 92 14.08 -7.52 -1.76
CA TYR A 92 14.04 -6.62 -0.61
C TYR A 92 13.34 -5.29 -0.97
N GLN A 93 13.79 -4.63 -2.04
CA GLN A 93 13.22 -3.37 -2.51
C GLN A 93 11.73 -3.51 -2.83
N ARG A 94 11.33 -4.61 -3.48
CA ARG A 94 9.92 -4.90 -3.75
C ARG A 94 9.10 -5.03 -2.46
N LEU A 95 9.63 -5.72 -1.45
CA LEU A 95 8.94 -5.89 -0.17
C LEU A 95 8.81 -4.57 0.59
N VAL A 96 9.90 -3.82 0.71
CA VAL A 96 9.90 -2.50 1.36
C VAL A 96 8.95 -1.55 0.62
N GLY A 97 8.94 -1.54 -0.71
CA GLY A 97 7.98 -0.73 -1.49
C GLY A 97 6.52 -1.07 -1.17
N ARG A 98 6.18 -2.36 -1.01
CA ARG A 98 4.84 -2.78 -0.57
C ARG A 98 4.51 -2.32 0.85
N LEU A 99 5.49 -2.36 1.75
CA LEU A 99 5.32 -1.91 3.13
C LEU A 99 5.17 -0.37 3.22
N ILE A 100 5.92 0.39 2.41
CA ILE A 100 5.73 1.84 2.26
C ILE A 100 4.32 2.15 1.77
N TYR A 101 3.84 1.41 0.78
CA TYR A 101 2.46 1.60 0.32
C TYR A 101 1.44 1.32 1.43
N LEU A 102 1.64 0.26 2.20
CA LEU A 102 0.76 -0.11 3.31
C LEU A 102 0.76 0.93 4.45
N SER A 103 1.91 1.55 4.76
CA SER A 103 2.03 2.50 5.88
C SER A 103 1.17 3.76 5.71
N HIS A 104 0.73 4.07 4.49
CA HIS A 104 -0.19 5.18 4.21
C HIS A 104 -1.58 4.98 4.86
N THR A 105 -2.00 3.73 5.10
CA THR A 105 -3.26 3.43 5.82
C THR A 105 -3.04 2.72 7.15
N ARG A 106 -1.80 2.30 7.43
CA ARG A 106 -1.35 1.63 8.67
C ARG A 106 -0.20 2.42 9.30
N PRO A 107 -0.48 3.58 9.94
CA PRO A 107 0.56 4.40 10.53
C PRO A 107 1.32 3.69 11.67
N ASP A 108 0.72 2.66 12.27
CA ASP A 108 1.32 1.85 13.34
C ASP A 108 2.61 1.14 12.91
N ILE A 109 2.77 0.80 11.62
CA ILE A 109 4.01 0.17 11.11
C ILE A 109 5.03 1.18 10.57
N ALA A 110 4.69 2.47 10.48
CA ALA A 110 5.49 3.46 9.76
C ALA A 110 6.93 3.57 10.27
N TYR A 111 7.13 3.46 11.59
CA TYR A 111 8.46 3.44 12.19
C TYR A 111 9.31 2.26 11.68
N ALA A 112 8.77 1.04 11.75
CA ALA A 112 9.47 -0.16 11.27
C ALA A 112 9.82 -0.03 9.78
N VAL A 113 8.87 0.45 8.97
CA VAL A 113 9.08 0.69 7.54
C VAL A 113 10.19 1.73 7.29
N SER A 114 10.23 2.81 8.08
CA SER A 114 11.27 3.84 7.96
C SER A 114 12.68 3.32 8.22
N VAL A 115 12.82 2.34 9.11
CA VAL A 115 14.12 1.75 9.47
C VAL A 115 14.60 0.81 8.38
N VAL A 116 13.75 -0.13 7.94
CA VAL A 116 14.10 -1.07 6.86
C VAL A 116 14.36 -0.34 5.53
N SER A 117 13.70 0.81 5.29
CA SER A 117 13.93 1.62 4.08
C SER A 117 15.36 2.17 3.94
N ARG A 118 16.15 2.21 5.03
CA ARG A 118 17.56 2.67 4.97
C ARG A 118 18.46 1.68 4.24
N PHE A 119 18.08 0.40 4.20
CA PHE A 119 18.88 -0.69 3.65
C PHE A 119 18.47 -1.06 2.21
N MET A 120 17.82 -0.15 1.48
CA MET A 120 17.31 -0.42 0.12
C MET A 120 18.39 -0.76 -0.91
N HIS A 121 19.59 -0.22 -0.77
CA HIS A 121 20.72 -0.43 -1.68
C HIS A 121 21.72 -1.46 -1.16
N ASN A 122 21.64 -1.80 0.12
CA ASN A 122 22.49 -2.81 0.74
C ASN A 122 21.70 -3.54 1.85
N PRO A 123 20.85 -4.51 1.48
CA PRO A 123 20.08 -5.28 2.44
C PRO A 123 20.95 -6.38 3.05
N GLY A 124 21.81 -5.98 4.00
CA GLY A 124 22.75 -6.86 4.69
C GLY A 124 24.13 -6.90 4.05
#